data_AF-A0A9D4CT55-F1
#
_entry.id   AF-A0A9D4CT55-F1
#
_cell.length_a   1.000
_cell.length_b   1.000
_cell.length_c   1.000
_cell.angle_alpha   90.00
_cell.angle_beta   90.00
_cell.angle_gamma   90.00
#
_symmetry.space_group_name_H-M   'P 1'
#
loop_
_entity.id
_entity.type
_entity.pdbx_description
1 polymer ?
#
loop_
_entity_poly.entity_id
_entity_poly.type
_entity_poly.pdbx_seq_one_letter_code
_entity_poly.pdbx_strand_id
1 'polypeptide(L)'
;MLDPKPELRSQEDFDLDIRVASGEKLPYSGYVEIDITVPCLTDKVFTIPSLVVAATSYNKKVPIVVGTNMIRQARLHTKDEDKIPDVWNDAFASIHVSSVGVVKTTKPITIEPFDTIVVTGFVRQNRNC
;
A
#
# COMPACT_ATOMS: atom_id res chain seq x y z
N MET A 1 15.55 21.51 -2.07
CA MET A 1 14.13 21.94 -2.08
C MET A 1 13.56 21.56 -3.44
N LEU A 2 12.32 21.05 -3.49
CA LEU A 2 11.62 20.80 -4.76
C LEU A 2 11.25 22.15 -5.38
N ASP A 3 11.50 22.31 -6.68
CA ASP A 3 11.18 23.52 -7.45
C ASP A 3 10.56 23.12 -8.81
N PRO A 4 9.26 23.42 -9.04
CA PRO A 4 8.35 24.09 -8.13
C PRO A 4 7.93 23.19 -6.95
N LYS A 5 7.56 23.82 -5.84
CA LYS A 5 6.97 23.10 -4.70
C LYS A 5 5.57 22.58 -5.11
N PRO A 6 5.23 21.31 -4.84
CA PRO A 6 3.90 20.78 -5.15
C PRO A 6 2.81 21.56 -4.41
N GLU A 7 1.70 21.79 -5.10
CA GLU A 7 0.50 22.40 -4.51
C GLU A 7 -0.23 21.40 -3.62
N LEU A 8 -0.48 21.78 -2.37
CA LEU A 8 -1.26 20.97 -1.44
C LEU A 8 -2.75 21.28 -1.64
N ARG A 9 -3.52 20.27 -2.07
CA ARG A 9 -4.95 20.39 -2.36
C ARG A 9 -5.82 19.81 -1.23
N SER A 10 -7.06 20.27 -1.16
CA SER A 10 -8.02 19.95 -0.08
C SER A 10 -8.76 18.63 -0.29
N GLN A 11 -9.10 17.96 0.81
CA GLN A 11 -9.79 16.66 0.83
C GLN A 11 -11.26 16.70 0.37
N GLU A 12 -11.87 17.89 0.35
CA GLU A 12 -13.30 18.08 0.02
C GLU A 12 -13.66 17.51 -1.36
N ASP A 13 -12.66 17.35 -2.25
CA ASP A 13 -12.82 16.80 -3.59
C ASP A 13 -13.14 15.29 -3.62
N PHE A 14 -12.85 14.51 -2.56
CA PHE A 14 -12.84 13.03 -2.63
C PHE A 14 -13.76 12.31 -1.65
N ASP A 15 -14.34 12.98 -0.64
CA ASP A 15 -15.18 12.37 0.41
C ASP A 15 -14.63 11.05 1.00
N LEU A 16 -13.31 11.00 1.25
CA LEU A 16 -12.63 9.80 1.74
C LEU A 16 -12.58 9.76 3.29
N ASP A 17 -13.18 8.73 3.91
CA ASP A 17 -12.97 8.41 5.34
C ASP A 17 -11.82 7.41 5.51
N ILE A 18 -10.60 7.94 5.64
CA ILE A 18 -9.38 7.14 5.73
C ILE A 18 -9.03 6.91 7.20
N ARG A 19 -8.92 5.64 7.58
CA ARG A 19 -8.61 5.20 8.96
C ARG A 19 -7.36 4.37 9.01
N VAL A 20 -6.62 4.51 10.11
CA VAL A 20 -5.47 3.65 10.44
C VAL A 20 -5.94 2.35 11.12
N ALA A 21 -5.01 1.42 11.32
CA ALA A 21 -5.32 0.12 11.94
C ALA A 21 -5.93 0.21 13.35
N SER A 22 -5.66 1.29 14.10
CA SER A 22 -6.31 1.55 15.39
C SER A 22 -7.79 1.94 15.29
N GLY A 23 -8.31 2.15 14.07
CA GLY A 23 -9.67 2.63 13.80
C GLY A 23 -9.81 4.16 13.83
N GLU A 24 -8.75 4.86 14.24
CA GLU A 24 -8.67 6.31 14.24
C GLU A 24 -8.58 6.87 12.81
N LYS A 25 -9.09 8.09 12.61
CA LYS A 25 -8.96 8.78 11.33
C LYS A 25 -7.49 9.14 11.09
N LEU A 26 -6.97 8.86 9.89
CA LEU A 26 -5.61 9.19 9.53
C LEU A 26 -5.45 10.73 9.51
N PRO A 27 -4.52 11.32 10.28
CA PRO A 27 -4.32 12.76 10.32
C PRO A 27 -3.41 13.22 9.16
N TYR A 28 -3.98 13.39 7.98
CA TYR A 28 -3.28 13.95 6.82
C TYR A 28 -3.66 15.43 6.60
N SER A 29 -2.73 16.21 6.04
CA SER A 29 -2.87 17.65 5.80
C SER A 29 -3.59 17.99 4.50
N GLY A 30 -3.64 17.04 3.56
CA GLY A 30 -4.22 17.19 2.23
C GLY A 30 -3.62 16.14 1.30
N TYR A 31 -3.77 16.36 0.00
CA TYR A 31 -3.11 15.54 -1.00
C TYR A 31 -2.27 16.39 -1.97
N VAL A 32 -1.28 15.74 -2.56
CA VAL A 32 -0.50 16.26 -3.68
C VAL A 32 -0.57 15.27 -4.83
N GLU A 33 -0.57 15.74 -6.06
CA GLU A 33 -0.36 14.88 -7.22
C GLU A 33 1.14 14.61 -7.37
N ILE A 34 1.51 13.33 -7.43
CA ILE A 34 2.90 12.91 -7.63
C ILE A 34 3.01 11.99 -8.82
N ASP A 35 4.05 12.19 -9.60
CA ASP A 35 4.47 11.28 -10.65
C ASP A 35 5.32 10.17 -10.07
N ILE A 36 4.88 8.93 -10.25
CA ILE A 36 5.61 7.73 -9.82
C ILE A 36 6.03 6.96 -11.05
N THR A 37 7.31 6.64 -11.12
CA THR A 37 7.87 5.65 -12.04
C THR A 37 8.20 4.39 -11.26
N VAL A 38 7.82 3.23 -11.82
CA VAL A 38 8.21 1.94 -11.25
C VAL A 38 9.34 1.39 -12.11
N PRO A 39 10.47 0.96 -11.53
CA PRO A 39 11.61 0.49 -12.32
C PRO A 39 11.30 -0.63 -13.32
N CYS A 40 10.33 -1.52 -13.03
CA CYS A 40 9.90 -2.56 -13.97
C CYS A 40 8.89 -2.09 -15.03
N LEU A 41 8.50 -0.81 -14.99
CA LEU A 41 7.56 -0.15 -15.89
C LEU A 41 8.19 1.14 -16.43
N THR A 42 9.40 1.02 -16.96
CA THR A 42 10.25 2.15 -17.38
C THR A 42 9.57 3.14 -18.32
N ASP A 43 8.59 2.69 -19.08
CA ASP A 43 7.92 3.49 -20.11
C ASP A 43 6.63 4.16 -19.61
N LYS A 44 6.36 4.08 -18.30
CA LYS A 44 5.12 4.57 -17.70
C LYS A 44 5.39 5.45 -16.48
N VAL A 45 4.71 6.59 -16.49
CA VAL A 45 4.60 7.50 -15.37
C VAL A 45 3.15 7.44 -14.87
N PHE A 46 2.97 7.24 -13.58
CA PHE A 46 1.66 7.24 -12.93
C PHE A 46 1.52 8.52 -12.11
N THR A 47 0.67 9.43 -12.54
CA THR A 47 0.27 10.59 -11.74
C THR A 47 -0.83 10.15 -10.78
N ILE A 48 -0.55 10.12 -9.48
CA ILE A 48 -1.50 9.68 -8.46
C ILE A 48 -1.68 10.73 -7.35
N PRO A 49 -2.88 10.85 -6.76
CA PRO A 49 -3.06 11.61 -5.53
C PRO A 49 -2.37 10.87 -4.38
N SER A 50 -1.54 11.59 -3.64
CA SER A 50 -0.79 11.08 -2.50
C SER A 50 -1.06 11.93 -1.27
N LEU A 51 -1.42 11.27 -0.17
CA LEU A 51 -1.78 11.93 1.08
C LEU A 51 -0.53 12.40 1.79
N VAL A 52 -0.54 13.66 2.20
CA VAL A 52 0.56 14.25 2.98
C VAL A 52 0.24 14.09 4.46
N VAL A 53 1.00 13.25 5.15
CA VAL A 53 0.88 13.05 6.60
C VAL A 53 1.93 13.86 7.35
N ALA A 54 1.63 14.22 8.60
CA ALA A 54 2.62 14.86 9.47
C ALA A 54 3.87 14.00 9.60
N ALA A 55 5.04 14.65 9.58
CA ALA A 55 6.31 13.95 9.70
C ALA A 55 6.45 13.30 11.08
N THR A 56 6.57 11.97 11.10
CA THR A 56 6.90 11.21 12.32
C THR A 56 8.33 10.67 12.25
N SER A 57 8.86 10.18 13.37
CA SER A 57 10.14 9.47 13.39
C SER A 57 10.14 8.23 12.48
N TYR A 58 8.98 7.60 12.30
CA TYR A 58 8.79 6.47 11.41
C TYR A 58 8.97 6.84 9.94
N ASN A 59 8.53 8.03 9.53
CA ASN A 59 8.62 8.50 8.15
C ASN A 59 10.08 8.66 7.67
N LYS A 60 11.05 8.71 8.59
CA LYS A 60 12.48 8.69 8.23
C LYS A 60 12.94 7.32 7.71
N LYS A 61 12.27 6.23 8.10
CA LYS A 61 12.54 4.87 7.65
C LYS A 61 11.66 4.49 6.46
N VAL A 62 10.39 4.88 6.49
CA VAL A 62 9.40 4.60 5.44
C VAL A 62 8.84 5.92 4.94
N PRO A 63 9.47 6.55 3.93
CA PRO A 63 9.09 7.88 3.47
C PRO A 63 7.80 7.88 2.65
N ILE A 64 7.45 6.76 2.03
CA ILE A 64 6.29 6.61 1.16
C ILE A 64 5.63 5.26 1.45
N VAL A 65 4.30 5.28 1.56
CA VAL A 65 3.47 4.06 1.57
C VAL A 65 2.69 4.02 0.27
N VAL A 66 2.91 2.96 -0.51
CA VAL A 66 2.22 2.75 -1.79
C VAL A 66 0.99 1.89 -1.54
N GLY A 67 -0.20 2.45 -1.81
CA GLY A 67 -1.47 1.75 -1.66
C GLY A 67 -1.77 0.79 -2.82
N THR A 68 -2.80 -0.04 -2.64
CA THR A 68 -3.28 -0.96 -3.67
C THR A 68 -3.82 -0.26 -4.91
N ASN A 69 -4.25 1.01 -4.80
CA ASN A 69 -4.64 1.85 -5.93
C ASN A 69 -3.53 1.96 -6.98
N MET A 70 -2.28 2.15 -6.55
CA MET A 70 -1.13 2.24 -7.42
C MET A 70 -0.64 0.86 -7.87
N ILE A 71 -0.54 -0.10 -6.93
CA ILE A 71 -0.04 -1.45 -7.23
C ILE A 71 -0.94 -2.14 -8.27
N ARG A 72 -2.27 -1.93 -8.22
CA ARG A 72 -3.21 -2.40 -9.25
C ARG A 72 -2.90 -1.82 -10.63
N GLN A 73 -2.64 -0.52 -10.71
CA GLN A 73 -2.29 0.14 -11.97
C GLN A 73 -0.96 -0.37 -12.52
N ALA A 74 0.04 -0.54 -11.65
CA ALA A 74 1.33 -1.10 -12.04
C ALA A 74 1.17 -2.50 -12.64
N ARG A 75 0.42 -3.39 -11.97
CA ARG A 75 0.15 -4.74 -12.47
C ARG A 75 -0.50 -4.75 -13.86
N LEU A 76 -1.52 -3.93 -14.08
CA LEU A 76 -2.22 -3.85 -15.37
C LEU A 76 -1.31 -3.44 -16.53
N HIS A 77 -0.27 -2.67 -16.25
CA HIS A 77 0.65 -2.16 -17.26
C HIS A 77 1.94 -2.97 -17.39
N THR A 78 2.11 -3.99 -16.55
CA THR A 78 3.26 -4.87 -16.63
C THR A 78 3.08 -5.86 -17.78
N LYS A 79 4.05 -5.91 -18.69
CA LYS A 79 4.00 -6.78 -19.88
C LYS A 79 5.06 -7.89 -19.88
N ASP A 80 6.09 -7.73 -19.07
CA ASP A 80 7.27 -8.59 -19.03
C ASP A 80 7.46 -9.08 -17.60
N GLU A 81 6.88 -10.25 -17.30
CA GLU A 81 6.87 -10.82 -15.95
C GLU A 81 8.28 -11.15 -15.45
N ASP A 82 9.21 -11.43 -16.37
CA ASP A 82 10.60 -11.82 -16.06
C ASP A 82 11.46 -10.64 -15.57
N LYS A 83 10.98 -9.40 -15.71
CA LYS A 83 11.68 -8.18 -15.26
C LYS A 83 11.09 -7.56 -14.00
N ILE A 84 10.08 -8.19 -13.41
CA ILE A 84 9.45 -7.69 -12.18
C ILE A 84 10.30 -8.13 -10.99
N PRO A 85 10.79 -7.21 -10.14
CA PRO A 85 11.45 -7.60 -8.89
C PRO A 85 10.51 -8.42 -8.01
N ASP A 86 11.03 -9.41 -7.30
CA ASP A 86 10.26 -10.34 -6.45
C ASP A 86 9.25 -9.61 -5.53
N VAL A 87 9.67 -8.51 -4.91
CA VAL A 87 8.82 -7.70 -4.03
C VAL A 87 7.57 -7.13 -4.72
N TRP A 88 7.65 -6.81 -6.01
CA TRP A 88 6.50 -6.36 -6.80
C TRP A 88 5.63 -7.53 -7.23
N ASN A 89 6.23 -8.68 -7.55
CA ASN A 89 5.49 -9.91 -7.83
C ASN A 89 4.67 -10.35 -6.60
N ASP A 90 5.26 -10.30 -5.40
CA ASP A 90 4.56 -10.60 -4.15
C ASP A 90 3.39 -9.64 -3.91
N ALA A 91 3.60 -8.34 -4.13
CA ALA A 91 2.54 -7.33 -4.04
C ALA A 91 1.42 -7.57 -5.08
N PHE A 92 1.78 -7.94 -6.32
CA PHE A 92 0.84 -8.25 -7.38
C PHE A 92 0.00 -9.49 -7.07
N ALA A 93 0.61 -10.55 -6.55
CA ALA A 93 -0.07 -11.76 -6.13
C ALA A 93 -1.05 -11.49 -4.97
N SER A 94 -0.65 -10.63 -4.02
CA SER A 94 -1.45 -10.30 -2.83
C SER A 94 -2.75 -9.56 -3.13
N ILE A 95 -2.83 -8.83 -4.26
CA ILE A 95 -4.06 -8.10 -4.65
C ILE A 95 -5.23 -9.03 -5.00
N HIS A 96 -4.96 -10.28 -5.41
CA HIS A 96 -6.00 -11.23 -5.83
C HIS A 96 -6.65 -12.01 -4.70
N VAL A 97 -6.26 -11.75 -3.45
CA VAL A 97 -6.84 -12.43 -2.30
C VAL A 97 -8.22 -11.82 -2.00
N SER A 98 -9.27 -12.46 -2.55
CA SER A 98 -10.68 -12.14 -2.29
C SER A 98 -11.16 -12.53 -0.89
N SER A 99 -10.31 -13.19 -0.10
CA SER A 99 -10.63 -13.58 1.27
C SER A 99 -9.42 -13.43 2.17
N VAL A 100 -9.49 -12.49 3.12
CA VAL A 100 -8.61 -12.53 4.30
C VAL A 100 -9.04 -13.77 5.09
N GLY A 101 -8.39 -14.90 4.83
CA GLY A 101 -8.60 -16.10 5.62
C GLY A 101 -8.20 -15.80 7.07
N VAL A 102 -9.10 -16.06 8.02
CA VAL A 102 -8.74 -15.99 9.43
C VAL A 102 -7.80 -17.16 9.72
N VAL A 103 -6.50 -16.88 9.80
CA VAL A 103 -5.49 -17.84 10.24
C VAL A 103 -5.61 -17.97 11.76
N LYS A 104 -6.20 -19.07 12.23
CA LYS A 104 -6.19 -19.42 13.65
C LYS A 104 -4.90 -20.17 13.98
N THR A 105 -4.08 -19.60 14.84
CA THR A 105 -2.91 -20.27 15.43
C THR A 105 -3.25 -20.80 16.81
N THR A 106 -2.69 -21.95 17.19
CA THR A 106 -2.73 -22.46 18.57
C THR A 106 -1.58 -21.93 19.42
N LYS A 107 -0.61 -21.24 18.80
CA LYS A 107 0.51 -20.61 19.50
C LYS A 107 0.13 -19.19 19.90
N PRO A 108 0.40 -18.76 21.15
CA PRO A 108 0.26 -17.37 21.54
C PRO A 108 1.22 -16.53 20.69
N ILE A 109 0.70 -15.45 20.10
CA ILE A 109 1.47 -14.47 19.34
C ILE A 109 1.38 -13.15 20.09
N THR A 110 2.53 -12.57 20.42
CA THR A 110 2.65 -11.21 20.93
C THR A 110 3.21 -10.35 19.80
N ILE A 111 2.50 -9.29 19.43
CA ILE A 111 2.94 -8.34 18.40
C ILE A 111 3.18 -7.00 19.10
N GLU A 112 4.39 -6.46 18.97
CA GLU A 112 4.73 -5.13 19.46
C GLU A 112 4.40 -4.04 18.41
N PRO A 113 4.29 -2.76 18.81
CA PRO A 113 4.14 -1.68 17.84
C PRO A 113 5.27 -1.70 16.80
N PHE A 114 4.90 -1.60 15.51
CA PHE A 114 5.81 -1.66 14.35
C PHE A 114 6.47 -3.02 14.11
N ASP A 115 6.00 -4.08 14.77
CA ASP A 115 6.52 -5.42 14.57
C ASP A 115 5.66 -6.21 13.55
N THR A 116 6.28 -7.15 12.84
CA THR A 116 5.59 -8.02 11.88
C THR A 116 5.93 -9.47 12.16
N ILE A 117 4.90 -10.28 12.44
CA ILE A 117 5.04 -11.73 12.60
C ILE A 117 4.40 -12.43 11.40
N VAL A 118 5.20 -13.27 10.73
CA VAL A 118 4.72 -14.13 9.66
C VAL A 118 4.17 -15.42 10.26
N VAL A 119 2.87 -15.65 10.11
CA VAL A 119 2.21 -16.88 10.54
C VAL A 119 1.96 -17.76 9.32
N THR A 120 2.77 -18.79 9.14
CA THR A 120 2.55 -19.83 8.13
C THR A 120 1.52 -20.84 8.63
N GLY A 121 0.41 -21.01 7.90
CA GLY A 121 -0.65 -21.97 8.23
C GLY A 121 -1.31 -22.56 6.99
N PHE A 122 -1.93 -23.74 7.15
CA PHE A 122 -2.70 -24.38 6.09
C PHE A 122 -4.14 -23.84 6.10
N VAL A 123 -4.58 -23.25 4.99
CA VAL A 123 -5.96 -22.79 4.82
C VAL A 123 -6.80 -23.95 4.27
N ARG A 124 -7.82 -24.39 5.02
CA ARG A 124 -8.88 -25.25 4.46
C ARG A 124 -9.82 -24.36 3.66
N GLN A 125 -9.86 -24.56 2.34
CA GLN A 125 -10.91 -23.97 1.50
C GLN A 125 -12.25 -24.61 1.90
N ASN A 126 -13.13 -23.84 2.54
CA ASN A 126 -14.53 -24.22 2.65
C ASN A 126 -15.17 -24.03 1.27
N ARG A 127 -15.29 -25.12 0.51
CA ARG A 127 -16.17 -25.17 -0.66
C ARG A 127 -17.61 -25.21 -0.16
N ASN A 128 -18.21 -24.04 0.05
CA ASN A 128 -19.66 -23.95 0.09
C ASN A 128 -20.12 -23.58 -1.32
N CYS A 129 -20.69 -24.56 -2.00
CA CYS A 129 -21.51 -24.40 -3.20
C CYS A 129 -22.83 -23.68 -2.84
#